data_AF-A0A2H0I6M7-F1
#
_entry.id   AF-A0A2H0I6M7-F1
#
_cell.length_a   1.000
_cell.length_b   1.000
_cell.length_c   1.000
_cell.angle_alpha   90.00
_cell.angle_beta   90.00
_cell.angle_gamma   90.00
#
_symmetry.space_group_name_H-M   'P 1'
#
loop_
_entity.id
_entity.type
_entity.pdbx_description
1 polymer ?
#
loop_
_entity_poly.entity_id
_entity_poly.type
_entity_poly.pdbx_seq_one_letter_code
_entity_poly.pdbx_strand_id
1 'polypeptide(L)'
;MNKIFTLTVEAVDAILPQTQCGDCDYAGCKPYAEAIVNDNEAIDKCPPGGVKGLEKLAALTDQTLNDNMILTMSEKQKPRQVAVINEDLCIGCTKCLPACPVDAIVGAHKLMHTVLQAECNGCGLCLPPCPMDCIEIVTVGEGEITPEESEKYRKRYAAHTKRLEQHQRKKREKHLSAKKKSPLDYLNAAKSK
;
A
#
# COMPACT_ATOMS: atom_id res chain seq x y z
N MET A 1 -35.07 -10.11 11.88
CA MET A 1 -34.90 -8.92 11.03
C MET A 1 -33.62 -9.11 10.22
N ASN A 2 -33.71 -9.82 9.09
CA ASN A 2 -32.56 -10.07 8.23
C ASN A 2 -32.24 -8.77 7.48
N LYS A 3 -31.18 -8.06 7.91
CA LYS A 3 -30.53 -7.12 7.01
C LYS A 3 -29.95 -7.96 5.88
N ILE A 4 -30.57 -7.88 4.71
CA ILE A 4 -29.97 -8.33 3.45
C ILE A 4 -28.82 -7.34 3.20
N PHE A 5 -27.66 -7.61 3.79
CA PHE A 5 -26.43 -6.92 3.41
C PHE A 5 -26.02 -7.49 2.06
N THR A 6 -26.15 -6.69 1.01
CA THR A 6 -25.59 -7.03 -0.29
C THR A 6 -24.07 -7.10 -0.13
N LEU A 7 -23.49 -8.29 -0.33
CA LEU A 7 -22.04 -8.47 -0.41
C LEU A 7 -21.50 -7.58 -1.53
N THR A 8 -20.63 -6.65 -1.18
CA THR A 8 -20.00 -5.69 -2.12
C THR A 8 -18.51 -5.60 -1.86
N VAL A 9 -17.75 -5.25 -2.89
CA VAL A 9 -16.29 -5.06 -2.79
C VAL A 9 -15.97 -3.98 -1.75
N GLU A 10 -16.76 -2.91 -1.70
CA GLU A 10 -16.59 -1.81 -0.76
C GLU A 10 -16.78 -2.24 0.69
N ALA A 11 -17.74 -3.14 0.95
CA ALA A 11 -17.98 -3.67 2.30
C ALA A 11 -16.82 -4.57 2.76
N VAL A 12 -16.29 -5.42 1.87
CA VAL A 12 -15.13 -6.26 2.17
C VAL A 12 -13.86 -5.40 2.36
N ASP A 13 -13.60 -4.46 1.45
CA ASP A 13 -12.46 -3.54 1.53
C ASP A 13 -12.46 -2.72 2.83
N ALA A 14 -13.64 -2.31 3.32
CA ALA A 14 -13.77 -1.60 4.59
C ALA A 14 -13.42 -2.43 5.84
N ILE A 15 -13.44 -3.77 5.75
CA ILE A 15 -13.03 -4.68 6.84
C ILE A 15 -11.51 -4.87 6.84
N LEU A 16 -10.88 -4.82 5.67
CA LEU A 16 -9.45 -5.07 5.52
C LEU A 16 -8.61 -3.99 6.24
N PRO A 17 -7.39 -4.34 6.69
CA PRO A 17 -6.56 -3.44 7.51
C PRO A 17 -5.95 -2.26 6.74
N GLN A 18 -6.09 -2.24 5.41
CA GLN A 18 -5.62 -1.16 4.52
C GLN A 18 -4.10 -0.94 4.54
N THR A 19 -3.32 -2.00 4.82
CA THR A 19 -1.85 -1.95 4.81
C THR A 19 -1.25 -1.93 3.40
N GLN A 20 -1.96 -2.49 2.42
CA GLN A 20 -1.49 -2.68 1.04
C GLN A 20 -0.21 -3.52 0.89
N CYS A 21 0.15 -4.31 1.92
CA CYS A 21 1.42 -5.04 1.99
C CYS A 21 1.60 -6.15 0.94
N GLY A 22 0.51 -6.77 0.49
CA GLY A 22 0.55 -7.90 -0.43
C GLY A 22 0.92 -9.25 0.19
N ASP A 23 0.96 -9.36 1.52
CA ASP A 23 1.17 -10.63 2.24
C ASP A 23 0.11 -11.71 1.92
N CYS A 24 -1.00 -11.32 1.30
CA CYS A 24 -2.09 -12.18 0.86
C CYS A 24 -2.01 -12.61 -0.61
N ASP A 25 -0.88 -12.37 -1.29
CA ASP A 25 -0.64 -12.60 -2.72
C ASP A 25 -1.41 -11.68 -3.69
N TYR A 26 -2.07 -10.64 -3.16
CA TYR A 26 -2.72 -9.61 -3.97
C TYR A 26 -1.93 -8.30 -3.96
N ALA A 27 -2.08 -7.49 -5.01
CA ALA A 27 -1.39 -6.20 -5.12
C ALA A 27 -1.82 -5.15 -4.07
N GLY A 28 -2.89 -5.41 -3.31
CA GLY A 28 -3.40 -4.53 -2.26
C GLY A 28 -4.70 -5.06 -1.67
N CYS A 29 -5.31 -4.29 -0.77
CA CYS A 29 -6.54 -4.67 -0.09
C CYS A 29 -7.72 -4.75 -1.07
N LYS A 30 -7.88 -3.77 -1.97
CA LYS A 30 -9.00 -3.76 -2.91
C LYS A 30 -9.01 -4.96 -3.87
N PRO A 31 -7.89 -5.35 -4.52
CA PRO A 31 -7.87 -6.55 -5.36
C PRO A 31 -8.23 -7.83 -4.59
N TYR A 32 -7.82 -7.95 -3.33
CA TYR A 32 -8.23 -9.09 -2.50
C TYR A 32 -9.74 -9.06 -2.20
N ALA A 33 -10.29 -7.88 -1.90
CA ALA A 33 -11.73 -7.71 -1.71
C ALA A 33 -12.53 -8.05 -2.99
N GLU A 34 -12.03 -7.68 -4.17
CA GLU A 34 -12.61 -8.06 -5.46
C GLU A 34 -12.62 -9.58 -5.65
N ALA A 35 -11.52 -10.27 -5.33
CA ALA A 35 -11.44 -11.73 -5.42
C ALA A 35 -12.40 -12.45 -4.46
N ILE A 36 -12.55 -11.96 -3.23
CA ILE A 36 -13.52 -12.51 -2.26
C ILE A 36 -14.95 -12.42 -2.82
N VAL A 37 -15.32 -11.28 -3.40
CA VAL A 37 -16.69 -11.03 -3.85
C VAL A 37 -16.99 -11.68 -5.20
N ASN A 38 -16.07 -11.59 -6.15
CA ASN A 38 -16.31 -12.01 -7.54
C ASN A 38 -15.92 -13.47 -7.79
N ASP A 39 -14.89 -13.97 -7.10
CA ASP A 39 -14.30 -15.29 -7.36
C ASP A 39 -14.50 -16.27 -6.19
N ASN A 40 -15.21 -15.84 -5.13
CA ASN A 40 -15.41 -16.60 -3.90
C ASN A 40 -14.09 -17.08 -3.27
N GLU A 41 -13.08 -16.20 -3.28
CA GLU A 41 -11.77 -16.46 -2.69
C GLU A 41 -11.85 -16.66 -1.16
N ALA A 42 -10.89 -17.41 -0.62
CA ALA A 42 -10.75 -17.67 0.80
C ALA A 42 -10.47 -16.38 1.61
N ILE A 43 -11.18 -16.24 2.74
CA ILE A 43 -11.14 -15.07 3.63
C ILE A 43 -10.01 -15.07 4.67
N ASP A 44 -9.20 -16.12 4.73
CA ASP A 44 -8.10 -16.35 5.68
C ASP A 44 -6.71 -16.07 5.09
N LYS A 45 -6.63 -15.21 4.07
CA LYS A 45 -5.34 -14.88 3.43
C LYS A 45 -4.68 -13.62 3.94
N CYS A 46 -5.28 -12.85 4.87
CA CYS A 46 -4.77 -11.54 5.29
C CYS A 46 -4.12 -11.55 6.69
N PRO A 47 -2.80 -11.80 6.82
CA PRO A 47 -2.11 -11.79 8.11
C PRO A 47 -2.30 -10.50 8.93
N PRO A 48 -2.24 -9.28 8.35
CA PRO A 48 -2.45 -8.06 9.13
C PRO A 48 -3.91 -7.86 9.58
N GLY A 49 -4.87 -8.57 8.96
CA GLY A 49 -6.27 -8.56 9.38
C GLY A 49 -6.51 -9.46 10.60
N GLY A 50 -5.67 -10.49 10.77
CA GLY A 50 -5.72 -11.41 11.91
C GLY A 50 -7.06 -12.13 12.07
N VAL A 51 -7.25 -12.74 13.23
CA VAL A 51 -8.48 -13.49 13.54
C VAL A 51 -9.72 -12.61 13.52
N LYS A 52 -9.66 -11.39 14.08
CA LYS A 52 -10.83 -10.49 14.09
C LYS A 52 -11.25 -10.01 12.69
N GLY A 53 -10.29 -9.82 11.79
CA GLY A 53 -10.57 -9.52 10.39
C GLY A 53 -11.27 -10.70 9.73
N LEU A 54 -10.75 -11.91 9.92
CA LEU A 54 -11.34 -13.16 9.43
C LEU A 54 -12.79 -13.33 9.92
N GLU A 55 -13.07 -13.12 11.21
CA GLU A 55 -14.42 -13.22 11.79
C GLU A 55 -15.42 -12.26 11.13
N LYS A 56 -15.00 -11.00 10.93
CA LYS A 56 -15.83 -9.99 10.27
C LYS A 56 -16.09 -10.33 8.81
N LEU A 57 -15.08 -10.85 8.11
CA LEU A 57 -15.21 -11.28 6.72
C LEU A 57 -16.20 -12.43 6.60
N ALA A 58 -16.09 -13.46 7.43
CA ALA A 58 -17.02 -14.59 7.44
C ALA A 58 -18.46 -14.15 7.69
N ALA A 59 -18.68 -13.26 8.66
CA ALA A 59 -20.00 -12.70 8.95
C ALA A 59 -20.59 -11.91 7.77
N LEU A 60 -19.75 -11.35 6.89
CA LEU A 60 -20.17 -10.60 5.71
C LEU A 60 -20.35 -11.49 4.47
N THR A 61 -19.47 -12.48 4.27
CA THR A 61 -19.42 -13.31 3.05
C THR A 61 -20.25 -14.59 3.15
N ASP A 62 -20.76 -14.92 4.34
CA ASP A 62 -21.43 -16.18 4.65
C ASP A 62 -20.54 -17.42 4.45
N GLN A 63 -19.21 -17.23 4.44
CA GLN A 63 -18.25 -18.33 4.42
C GLN A 63 -18.10 -18.94 5.82
N THR A 64 -18.09 -20.27 5.91
CA THR A 64 -17.98 -21.01 7.17
C THR A 64 -16.59 -20.84 7.80
N LEU A 65 -16.56 -20.31 9.03
CA LEU A 65 -15.37 -20.36 9.88
C LEU A 65 -15.16 -21.77 10.44
N ASN A 66 -13.90 -22.20 10.49
CA ASN A 66 -13.50 -23.41 11.18
C ASN A 66 -12.23 -23.16 12.02
N ASP A 67 -11.98 -24.04 12.97
CA ASP A 67 -10.89 -23.91 13.94
C ASP A 67 -9.51 -23.85 13.26
N ASN A 68 -9.32 -24.57 12.15
CA ASN A 68 -8.04 -24.55 11.44
C ASN A 68 -7.73 -23.18 10.83
N MET A 69 -8.75 -22.47 10.31
CA MET A 69 -8.57 -21.10 9.80
C MET A 69 -8.19 -20.14 10.92
N ILE A 70 -8.83 -20.27 12.09
CA ILE A 70 -8.55 -19.44 13.27
C ILE A 70 -7.13 -19.69 13.78
N LEU A 71 -6.74 -20.97 13.92
CA LEU A 71 -5.38 -21.35 14.35
C LEU A 71 -4.33 -20.81 13.38
N THR A 72 -4.53 -21.03 12.07
CA THR A 72 -3.61 -20.55 11.03
C THR A 72 -3.49 -19.03 11.04
N MET A 73 -4.61 -18.30 11.21
CA MET A 73 -4.59 -16.85 11.29
C MET A 73 -3.91 -16.35 12.55
N SER A 74 -4.12 -17.00 13.70
CA SER A 74 -3.44 -16.65 14.95
C SER A 74 -1.93 -16.83 14.85
N GLU A 75 -1.44 -17.85 14.14
CA GLU A 75 0.00 -18.07 13.93
C GLU A 75 0.61 -17.06 12.96
N LYS A 76 -0.12 -16.66 11.92
CA LYS A 76 0.35 -15.70 10.91
C LYS A 76 0.21 -14.24 11.34
N GLN A 77 -0.64 -13.95 12.32
CA GLN A 77 -0.91 -12.59 12.76
C GLN A 77 0.37 -11.92 13.27
N LYS A 78 0.72 -10.79 12.65
CA LYS A 78 1.91 -10.00 13.03
C LYS A 78 1.51 -8.96 14.08
N PRO A 79 2.40 -8.66 15.06
CA PRO A 79 2.18 -7.56 15.99
C PRO A 79 2.23 -6.22 15.25
N ARG A 80 1.90 -5.13 15.96
CA ARG A 80 1.93 -3.81 15.36
C ARG A 80 3.37 -3.41 15.04
N GLN A 81 3.60 -3.02 13.79
CA GLN A 81 4.93 -2.75 13.27
C GLN A 81 4.99 -1.41 12.53
N VAL A 82 6.16 -0.78 12.51
CA VAL A 82 6.46 0.41 11.70
C VAL A 82 7.84 0.29 11.05
N ALA A 83 8.06 1.05 9.99
CA ALA A 83 9.38 1.22 9.42
C ALA A 83 10.21 2.24 10.22
N VAL A 84 11.51 1.98 10.33
CA VAL A 84 12.52 2.91 10.87
C VAL A 84 13.63 3.03 9.82
N ILE A 85 14.10 4.25 9.58
CA ILE A 85 15.22 4.51 8.67
C ILE A 85 16.44 4.85 9.52
N ASN A 86 17.55 4.14 9.30
CA ASN A 86 18.84 4.55 9.81
C ASN A 86 19.32 5.77 9.02
N GLU A 87 19.29 6.94 9.67
CA GLU A 87 19.59 8.23 9.06
C GLU A 87 21.07 8.36 8.66
N ASP A 88 21.99 7.73 9.39
CA ASP A 88 23.43 7.76 9.12
C ASP A 88 23.79 7.02 7.81
N LEU A 89 22.98 6.03 7.42
CA LEU A 89 23.16 5.26 6.19
C LEU A 89 22.35 5.82 5.01
N CYS A 90 21.38 6.70 5.27
CA CYS A 90 20.46 7.19 4.26
C CYS A 90 21.12 8.20 3.32
N ILE A 91 21.36 7.81 2.06
CA ILE A 91 21.95 8.70 1.04
C ILE A 91 20.96 9.67 0.37
N GLY A 92 19.71 9.72 0.80
CA GLY A 92 18.72 10.62 0.21
C GLY A 92 18.30 10.27 -1.24
N CYS A 93 18.25 8.98 -1.60
CA CYS A 93 17.98 8.54 -2.99
C CYS A 93 16.52 8.69 -3.46
N THR A 94 15.57 8.91 -2.54
CA THR A 94 14.12 9.10 -2.77
C THR A 94 13.33 7.89 -3.30
N LYS A 95 13.95 6.71 -3.45
CA LYS A 95 13.25 5.51 -3.98
C LYS A 95 12.17 4.95 -3.04
N CYS A 96 12.32 5.16 -1.73
CA CYS A 96 11.34 4.75 -0.73
C CYS A 96 10.06 5.61 -0.73
N LEU A 97 10.13 6.87 -1.20
CA LEU A 97 8.99 7.79 -1.22
C LEU A 97 7.82 7.30 -2.08
N PRO A 98 7.99 6.93 -3.36
CA PRO A 98 6.89 6.40 -4.17
C PRO A 98 6.45 4.99 -3.75
N ALA A 99 7.23 4.28 -2.94
CA ALA A 99 6.90 2.94 -2.47
C ALA A 99 6.07 2.95 -1.18
N CYS A 100 6.08 4.04 -0.42
CA CYS A 100 5.30 4.16 0.80
C CYS A 100 3.83 4.47 0.46
N PRO A 101 2.90 3.51 0.56
CA PRO A 101 1.52 3.67 0.09
C PRO A 101 0.76 4.72 0.90
N VAL A 102 1.21 4.99 2.12
CA VAL A 102 0.61 5.96 3.04
C VAL A 102 1.48 7.21 3.22
N ASP A 103 2.54 7.41 2.44
CA ASP A 103 3.43 8.58 2.54
C ASP A 103 3.89 8.92 3.98
N ALA A 104 4.24 7.90 4.76
CA ALA A 104 4.77 8.08 6.11
C ALA A 104 6.23 8.54 6.10
N ILE A 105 6.93 8.44 4.97
CA ILE A 105 8.34 8.83 4.84
C ILE A 105 8.44 10.29 4.42
N VAL A 106 9.25 11.06 5.15
CA VAL A 106 9.57 12.45 4.85
C VAL A 106 11.06 12.61 4.56
N GLY A 107 11.38 13.55 3.67
CA GLY A 107 12.74 13.85 3.22
C GLY A 107 12.74 14.37 1.79
N ALA A 108 13.93 14.57 1.21
CA ALA A 108 14.07 15.03 -0.15
C ALA A 108 15.33 14.46 -0.81
N HIS A 109 15.48 14.72 -2.10
CA HIS A 109 16.67 14.30 -2.83
C HIS A 109 17.94 14.87 -2.21
N LYS A 110 18.91 14.00 -1.91
CA LYS A 110 20.17 14.30 -1.20
C LYS A 110 20.01 14.77 0.25
N LEU A 111 18.84 14.56 0.85
CA LEU A 111 18.60 14.76 2.28
C LEU A 111 18.19 13.43 2.92
N MET A 112 18.59 13.21 4.18
CA MET A 112 18.18 12.04 4.94
C MET A 112 16.64 11.96 5.01
N HIS A 113 16.14 10.73 4.93
CA HIS A 113 14.72 10.44 5.08
C HIS A 113 14.46 9.90 6.47
N THR A 114 13.28 10.17 7.00
CA THR A 114 12.82 9.60 8.27
C THR A 114 11.35 9.17 8.16
N VAL A 115 10.89 8.33 9.09
CA VAL A 115 9.51 7.80 9.08
C VAL A 115 8.71 8.47 10.19
N LEU A 116 7.58 9.07 9.81
CA LEU A 116 6.55 9.50 10.74
C LEU A 116 5.80 8.26 11.23
N GLN A 117 6.22 7.70 12.37
CA GLN A 117 5.69 6.43 12.88
C GLN A 117 4.16 6.44 13.06
N ALA A 118 3.58 7.58 13.45
CA ALA A 118 2.12 7.75 13.60
C ALA A 118 1.33 7.65 12.28
N GLU A 119 2.01 7.76 11.14
CA GLU A 119 1.43 7.62 9.80
C GLU A 119 1.78 6.29 9.14
N CYS A 120 2.73 5.53 9.71
CA CYS A 120 3.21 4.27 9.16
C CYS A 120 2.25 3.13 9.48
N ASN A 121 1.89 2.36 8.46
CA ASN A 121 1.03 1.18 8.59
C ASN A 121 1.81 -0.15 8.63
N GLY A 122 3.15 -0.10 8.70
CA GLY A 122 4.00 -1.28 8.81
C GLY A 122 4.07 -2.16 7.56
N CYS A 123 3.66 -1.68 6.38
CA CYS A 123 3.52 -2.53 5.18
C CYS A 123 4.82 -3.12 4.59
N GLY A 124 6.01 -2.63 4.99
CA GLY A 124 7.29 -3.16 4.49
C GLY A 124 7.65 -2.82 3.03
N LEU A 125 6.76 -2.21 2.25
CA LEU A 125 6.98 -1.92 0.82
C LEU A 125 8.17 -0.99 0.53
N CYS A 126 8.66 -0.27 1.54
CA CYS A 126 9.83 0.59 1.42
C CYS A 126 11.17 -0.15 1.57
N LEU A 127 11.20 -1.40 2.04
CA LEU A 127 12.43 -2.18 2.18
C LEU A 127 13.07 -2.47 0.81
N PRO A 128 12.39 -3.12 -0.16
CA PRO A 128 13.03 -3.53 -1.42
C PRO A 128 13.61 -2.38 -2.27
N PRO A 129 13.01 -1.18 -2.36
CA PRO A 129 13.57 -0.10 -3.16
C PRO A 129 14.76 0.63 -2.51
N CYS A 130 15.08 0.39 -1.24
CA CYS A 130 16.18 1.06 -0.56
C CYS A 130 17.53 0.48 -1.01
N PRO A 131 18.41 1.26 -1.68
CA PRO A 131 19.68 0.73 -2.19
C PRO A 131 20.77 0.59 -1.13
N MET A 132 20.53 1.12 0.07
CA MET A 132 21.48 1.08 1.20
C MET A 132 21.04 0.10 2.28
N ASP A 133 19.91 -0.58 2.08
CA ASP A 133 19.28 -1.46 3.07
C ASP A 133 19.16 -0.82 4.47
N CYS A 134 18.97 0.51 4.52
CA CYS A 134 18.97 1.28 5.75
C CYS A 134 17.60 1.37 6.43
N ILE A 135 16.67 0.48 6.09
CA ILE A 135 15.28 0.50 6.58
C ILE A 135 14.99 -0.82 7.28
N GLU A 136 14.41 -0.74 8.48
CA GLU A 136 14.03 -1.90 9.28
C GLU A 136 12.55 -1.83 9.66
N ILE A 137 11.92 -2.97 9.88
CA ILE A 137 10.57 -3.07 10.43
C ILE A 137 10.69 -3.45 11.91
N VAL A 138 10.22 -2.56 12.78
CA VAL A 138 10.29 -2.74 14.23
C VAL A 138 8.89 -2.88 14.80
N THR A 139 8.76 -3.73 15.81
CA THR A 139 7.51 -3.89 16.57
C THR A 139 7.35 -2.72 17.54
N VAL A 140 6.20 -2.06 17.52
CA VAL A 140 5.89 -0.88 18.36
C VAL A 140 4.78 -1.11 19.38
N GLY A 141 4.23 -2.32 19.43
CA GLY A 141 3.26 -2.68 20.45
C GLY A 141 2.47 -3.93 20.10
N GLU A 142 1.69 -4.35 21.08
CA GLU A 142 0.67 -5.38 20.94
C GLU A 142 -0.65 -4.70 20.56
N GLY A 143 -1.28 -5.16 19.49
CA GLY A 143 -2.55 -4.58 19.05
C GLY A 143 -2.77 -4.71 17.56
N GLU A 144 -4.04 -4.71 17.19
CA GLU A 144 -4.51 -4.73 15.81
C GLU A 144 -4.63 -3.31 15.25
N ILE A 145 -4.69 -3.20 13.93
CA ILE A 145 -5.05 -1.95 13.27
C ILE A 145 -6.53 -1.68 13.55
N THR A 146 -6.81 -0.52 14.15
CA THR A 146 -8.18 -0.12 14.46
C THR A 146 -8.95 0.30 13.19
N PRO A 147 -10.30 0.25 13.19
CA PRO A 147 -11.08 0.73 12.04
C PRO A 147 -10.80 2.18 11.65
N GLU A 148 -10.52 3.04 12.64
CA GLU A 148 -10.15 4.44 12.39
C GLU A 148 -8.82 4.56 11.64
N GLU A 149 -7.84 3.75 12.03
CA GLU A 149 -6.55 3.68 11.37
C GLU A 149 -6.63 3.08 9.96
N SER A 150 -7.40 2.00 9.78
CA SER A 150 -7.65 1.44 8.44
C SER A 150 -8.26 2.49 7.51
N GLU A 151 -9.23 3.26 7.99
CA GLU A 151 -9.81 4.34 7.21
C GLU A 151 -8.81 5.47 6.91
N LYS A 152 -7.98 5.84 7.89
CA LYS A 152 -6.88 6.78 7.69
C LYS A 152 -5.92 6.28 6.59
N TYR A 153 -5.50 5.02 6.65
CA TYR A 153 -4.58 4.43 5.67
C TYR A 153 -5.21 4.37 4.27
N ARG A 154 -6.50 4.01 4.18
CA ARG A 154 -7.26 4.02 2.92
C ARG A 154 -7.26 5.40 2.26
N LYS A 155 -7.57 6.45 3.04
CA LYS A 155 -7.55 7.84 2.56
C LYS A 155 -6.16 8.26 2.07
N ARG A 156 -5.12 7.93 2.84
CA ARG A 156 -3.73 8.25 2.48
C ARG A 156 -3.31 7.51 1.21
N TYR A 157 -3.66 6.23 1.08
CA TYR A 157 -3.40 5.43 -0.12
C TYR A 157 -4.09 5.98 -1.36
N ALA A 158 -5.38 6.33 -1.27
CA ALA A 158 -6.09 6.95 -2.38
C ALA A 158 -5.43 8.28 -2.81
N ALA A 159 -5.01 9.10 -1.85
CA ALA A 159 -4.31 10.35 -2.13
C ALA A 159 -2.92 10.12 -2.76
N HIS A 160 -2.18 9.12 -2.27
CA HIS A 160 -0.89 8.70 -2.79
C HIS A 160 -0.97 8.27 -4.25
N THR A 161 -1.84 7.30 -4.54
CA THR A 161 -2.03 6.75 -5.89
C THR A 161 -2.40 7.86 -6.89
N LYS A 162 -3.33 8.75 -6.51
CA LYS A 162 -3.70 9.90 -7.33
C LYS A 162 -2.51 10.83 -7.62
N ARG A 163 -1.61 11.07 -6.65
CA ARG A 163 -0.40 11.88 -6.87
C ARG A 163 0.59 11.19 -7.79
N LEU A 164 0.82 9.88 -7.62
CA LEU A 164 1.71 9.10 -8.49
C LEU A 164 1.21 9.08 -9.94
N GLU A 165 -0.07 8.82 -10.16
CA GLU A 165 -0.70 8.82 -11.48
C GLU A 165 -0.54 10.17 -12.18
N GLN A 166 -0.82 11.27 -11.46
CA GLN A 166 -0.64 12.62 -12.01
C GLN A 166 0.82 12.90 -12.38
N HIS A 167 1.76 12.48 -11.55
CA HIS A 167 3.18 12.65 -11.81
C HIS A 167 3.65 11.81 -13.02
N GLN A 168 3.20 10.56 -13.11
CA GLN A 168 3.47 9.68 -14.25
C GLN A 168 2.87 10.23 -15.55
N ARG A 169 1.63 10.73 -15.50
CA ARG A 169 0.97 11.39 -16.64
C ARG A 169 1.77 12.59 -17.13
N LYS A 170 2.15 13.51 -16.23
CA LYS A 170 2.97 14.68 -16.56
C LYS A 170 4.33 14.29 -17.15
N LYS A 171 5.00 13.26 -16.60
CA LYS A 171 6.26 12.72 -17.15
C LYS A 171 6.06 12.18 -18.57
N ARG A 172 5.01 11.40 -18.80
CA ARG A 172 4.67 10.83 -20.12
C ARG A 172 4.37 11.93 -21.14
N GLU A 173 3.59 12.94 -20.78
CA GLU A 173 3.30 14.10 -21.64
C GLU A 173 4.58 14.85 -22.04
N LYS A 174 5.45 15.16 -21.07
CA LYS A 174 6.76 15.79 -21.33
C LYS A 174 7.60 14.95 -22.29
N HIS A 175 7.70 13.65 -22.05
CA HIS A 175 8.49 12.76 -22.91
C HIS A 175 7.92 12.67 -24.35
N LEU A 176 6.59 12.60 -24.51
CA LEU A 176 5.93 12.64 -25.82
C LEU A 176 6.17 13.99 -26.53
N SER A 177 6.12 15.11 -25.80
CA SER A 177 6.39 16.44 -26.35
C SER A 177 7.84 16.62 -26.80
N ALA A 178 8.80 16.02 -26.09
CA ALA A 178 10.21 16.04 -26.47
C ALA A 178 10.49 15.21 -27.72
N LYS A 179 9.83 14.05 -27.87
CA LYS A 179 9.96 13.18 -29.05
C LYS A 179 9.36 13.74 -30.35
N LYS A 180 8.38 14.66 -30.25
CA LYS A 180 7.78 15.32 -31.42
C LYS A 180 8.69 16.36 -32.10
N LYS A 181 9.81 16.76 -31.48
CA LYS A 181 10.83 17.59 -32.13
C LYS A 181 11.71 16.72 -33.02
N SER A 182 11.45 16.74 -34.32
CA SER A 182 12.23 15.99 -35.30
C SER A 182 13.62 16.62 -35.51
N PRO A 183 14.64 15.85 -35.92
CA PRO A 183 15.92 16.41 -36.40
C PRO A 183 15.74 17.45 -37.51
N LEU A 184 14.66 17.34 -38.29
CA LEU A 184 14.29 18.30 -39.34
C LEU A 184 13.89 19.67 -38.76
N ASP A 185 13.26 19.70 -37.58
CA ASP A 185 12.89 20.95 -36.91
C ASP A 185 14.12 21.73 -36.44
N TYR A 186 15.20 21.02 -36.05
CA TYR A 186 16.48 21.63 -35.71
C TYR A 186 17.23 22.13 -36.96
N LEU A 187 17.18 21.39 -38.07
CA LEU A 187 17.77 21.81 -39.35
C LEU A 187 17.07 23.02 -39.94
N ASN A 188 15.74 23.09 -39.82
CA ASN A 188 14.96 24.23 -40.29
C ASN A 188 15.19 25.48 -39.43
N ALA A 189 15.40 25.32 -38.12
CA ALA A 189 15.78 26.42 -37.22
C ALA A 189 17.22 26.92 -37.44
N ALA A 190 18.12 26.07 -37.98
CA ALA A 190 19.49 26.46 -38.31
C ALA A 190 19.62 27.16 -39.67
N LYS A 191 18.66 26.97 -40.58
CA LYS A 191 18.61 27.60 -41.91
C LYS A 191 17.91 28.97 -41.94
N SER A 192 17.30 29.39 -40.82
CA SER A 192 16.60 30.67 -40.70
C SER A 192 17.41 31.75 -39.96
N LYS A 193 18.72 31.53 -39.78
CA LYS A 193 19.72 32.52 -39.38
C LYS A 193 20.72 32.71 -40.51
#